data_AF-A0A1V5SV15-F1
#
_entry.id   AF-A0A1V5SV15-F1
#
_cell.length_a   1.000
_cell.length_b   1.000
_cell.length_c   1.000
_cell.angle_alpha   90.00
_cell.angle_beta   90.00
_cell.angle_gamma   90.00
#
_symmetry.space_group_name_H-M   'P 1'
#
loop_
_entity.id
_entity.type
_entity.pdbx_description
1 polymer ?
#
loop_
_entity_poly.entity_id
_entity_poly.type
_entity_poly.pdbx_seq_one_letter_code
_entity_poly.pdbx_strand_id
1 'polypeptide(L)'
;MKIERFAAVILFTICLIPAGAFAKEPAPGFYSDRSGAGEVLKRGAVNLMTFPGEIVRTGFAEKENHPKAWPLTYIPRVFFNITTRAASSVNDLFVIPAHAWATQDTRPITRFFDIPDYVWEKT
;
A
#
# COMPACT_ATOMS: atom_id res chain seq x y z
N MET A 1 -11.27 -24.95 23.78
CA MET A 1 -11.24 -24.19 22.50
C MET A 1 -9.79 -23.85 22.18
N LYS A 2 -9.28 -24.26 21.01
CA LYS A 2 -7.87 -24.14 20.64
C LYS A 2 -7.52 -22.70 20.26
N ILE A 3 -6.44 -22.17 20.82
CA ILE A 3 -5.87 -20.82 20.62
C ILE A 3 -5.81 -20.40 19.13
N GLU A 4 -5.60 -21.37 18.25
CA GLU A 4 -5.57 -21.20 16.79
C GLU A 4 -6.85 -20.57 16.21
N ARG A 5 -8.02 -20.89 16.77
CA ARG A 5 -9.30 -20.32 16.31
C ARG A 5 -9.48 -18.88 16.76
N PHE A 6 -8.86 -18.49 17.88
CA PHE A 6 -8.92 -17.13 18.41
C PHE A 6 -8.00 -16.20 17.60
N ALA A 7 -6.81 -16.68 17.23
CA ALA A 7 -5.88 -15.95 16.37
C ALA A 7 -6.47 -15.71 14.96
N ALA A 8 -7.13 -16.72 14.38
CA ALA A 8 -7.78 -16.59 13.07
C ALA A 8 -8.93 -15.56 13.08
N VAL A 9 -9.71 -15.52 14.16
CA VAL A 9 -10.81 -14.54 14.31
C VAL A 9 -10.27 -13.12 14.48
N ILE A 10 -9.20 -12.92 15.25
CA ILE A 10 -8.57 -11.60 15.40
C ILE A 10 -7.96 -11.14 14.07
N LEU A 11 -7.25 -12.03 13.36
CA LEU A 11 -6.68 -11.72 12.04
C LEU A 11 -7.77 -11.35 11.03
N PHE A 12 -8.87 -12.11 11.02
CA PHE A 12 -10.03 -11.86 10.16
C PHE A 12 -10.74 -10.54 10.50
N THR A 13 -10.80 -10.18 11.79
CA THR A 13 -11.42 -8.93 12.25
C THR A 13 -10.56 -7.71 11.92
N ILE A 14 -9.22 -7.83 11.97
CA ILE A 14 -8.28 -6.78 11.55
C ILE A 14 -8.35 -6.56 10.03
N CYS A 15 -8.60 -7.62 9.25
CA CYS A 15 -8.82 -7.52 7.80
C CYS A 15 -10.17 -6.91 7.39
N LEU A 16 -11.10 -6.71 8.34
CA LEU A 16 -12.47 -6.27 8.07
C LEU A 16 -12.76 -4.81 8.44
N ILE A 17 -11.78 -4.05 8.93
CA ILE A 17 -11.98 -2.61 9.17
C ILE A 17 -11.96 -1.90 7.80
N PRO A 18 -13.10 -1.37 7.30
CA PRO A 18 -13.10 -0.65 6.05
C PRO A 18 -12.59 0.77 6.31
N ALA A 19 -11.46 1.12 5.71
CA ALA A 19 -10.95 2.48 5.62
C ALA A 19 -11.90 3.34 4.75
N GLY A 20 -13.02 3.74 5.35
CA GLY A 20 -13.97 4.68 4.78
C GLY A 20 -13.67 6.09 5.27
N ALA A 21 -12.67 6.77 4.72
CA ALA A 21 -12.62 8.23 4.67
C ALA A 21 -11.52 8.68 3.69
N PHE A 22 -11.86 9.65 2.83
CA PHE A 22 -10.98 10.31 1.85
C PHE A 22 -10.75 9.56 0.51
N ALA A 23 -11.86 9.31 -0.18
CA ALA A 23 -11.84 8.98 -1.60
C ALA A 23 -11.54 10.23 -2.46
N LYS A 24 -10.30 10.38 -2.95
CA LYS A 24 -10.04 11.07 -4.24
C LYS A 24 -10.63 10.20 -5.35
N GLU A 25 -11.62 10.71 -6.08
CA GLU A 25 -12.32 9.97 -7.13
C GLU A 25 -11.35 9.41 -8.19
N PRO A 26 -11.57 8.18 -8.69
CA PRO A 26 -10.79 7.67 -9.83
C PRO A 26 -11.12 8.52 -11.06
N ALA A 27 -10.09 9.03 -11.74
CA ALA A 27 -10.27 9.79 -12.97
C ALA A 27 -10.90 8.87 -14.06
N PRO A 28 -11.95 9.33 -14.78
CA PRO A 28 -12.61 8.52 -15.78
C PRO A 28 -11.68 8.28 -16.99
N GLY A 29 -11.44 7.01 -17.32
CA GLY A 29 -10.86 6.57 -18.60
C GLY A 29 -9.35 6.33 -18.59
N PHE A 30 -8.93 5.13 -18.16
CA PHE A 30 -7.52 4.73 -18.10
C PHE A 30 -6.77 4.73 -19.46
N TYR A 31 -7.50 4.61 -20.58
CA TYR A 31 -6.93 4.63 -21.95
C TYR A 31 -7.43 5.76 -22.85
N SER A 32 -8.43 6.55 -22.45
CA SER A 32 -8.81 7.74 -23.24
C SER A 32 -7.77 8.85 -23.14
N ASP A 33 -6.95 8.82 -22.08
CA ASP A 33 -5.92 9.79 -21.81
C ASP A 33 -4.58 9.08 -21.65
N ARG A 34 -3.65 9.25 -22.61
CA ARG A 34 -2.29 8.64 -22.58
C ARG A 34 -1.53 8.98 -21.28
N SER A 35 -1.98 9.99 -20.55
CA SER A 35 -1.51 10.40 -19.24
C SER A 35 -1.71 9.33 -18.15
N GLY A 36 -2.86 8.63 -18.13
CA GLY A 36 -3.24 7.72 -17.02
C GLY A 36 -2.42 6.44 -16.96
N ALA A 37 -2.18 5.78 -18.10
CA ALA A 37 -1.33 4.59 -18.16
C ALA A 37 0.14 4.91 -17.85
N GLY A 38 0.64 6.06 -18.33
CA GLY A 38 1.99 6.53 -18.02
C GLY A 38 2.19 6.85 -16.53
N GLU A 39 1.17 7.43 -15.89
CA GLU A 39 1.19 7.73 -14.47
C GLU A 39 1.25 6.47 -13.60
N VAL A 40 0.48 5.42 -13.94
CA VAL A 40 0.52 4.14 -13.22
C VAL A 40 1.87 3.43 -13.37
N LEU A 41 2.40 3.35 -14.60
CA LEU A 41 3.72 2.76 -14.82
C LEU A 41 4.82 3.52 -14.08
N LYS A 42 4.77 4.87 -14.11
CA LYS A 42 5.70 5.73 -13.38
C LYS A 42 5.58 5.49 -11.88
N ARG A 43 4.36 5.45 -11.32
CA ARG A 43 4.13 5.17 -9.90
C ARG A 43 4.71 3.81 -9.51
N GLY A 44 4.41 2.75 -10.28
CA GLY A 44 4.92 1.41 -10.03
C GLY A 44 6.45 1.32 -10.04
N ALA A 45 7.09 1.94 -11.04
CA ALA A 45 8.55 1.99 -11.16
C ALA A 45 9.21 2.79 -10.03
N VAL A 46 8.66 3.96 -9.71
CA VAL A 46 9.17 4.81 -8.64
C VAL A 46 9.03 4.11 -7.28
N ASN A 47 7.87 3.50 -7.01
CA ASN A 47 7.64 2.78 -5.77
C ASN A 47 8.56 1.54 -5.68
N LEU A 48 8.84 0.86 -6.81
CA LEU A 48 9.77 -0.28 -6.86
C LEU A 48 11.21 0.13 -6.50
N MET A 49 11.64 1.32 -6.93
CA MET A 49 12.98 1.81 -6.62
C MET A 49 13.12 2.36 -5.20
N THR A 50 12.00 2.76 -4.59
CA THR A 50 12.03 3.59 -3.38
C THR A 50 11.46 2.89 -2.15
N PHE A 51 10.71 1.79 -2.32
CA PHE A 51 10.18 1.00 -1.20
C PHE A 51 11.23 0.54 -0.18
N PRO A 52 12.52 0.28 -0.50
CA PRO A 52 13.51 -0.04 0.52
C PRO A 52 13.71 1.11 1.53
N GLY A 53 13.39 2.34 1.14
CA GLY A 53 13.37 3.50 2.05
C GLY A 53 12.36 3.39 3.19
N GLU A 54 11.38 2.47 3.12
CA GLU A 54 10.46 2.18 4.24
C GLU A 54 11.18 1.68 5.49
N ILE A 55 12.35 1.05 5.35
CA ILE A 55 13.19 0.64 6.49
C ILE A 55 13.55 1.87 7.32
N VAL A 56 14.01 2.93 6.66
CA VAL A 56 14.45 4.16 7.34
C VAL A 56 13.23 4.97 7.81
N ARG A 57 12.24 5.17 6.93
CA ARG A 57 11.04 5.95 7.24
C ARG A 57 10.23 5.36 8.39
N THR A 58 9.95 4.07 8.34
CA THR A 58 9.20 3.38 9.41
C THR A 58 9.99 3.45 10.72
N GLY A 59 11.32 3.39 10.67
CA GLY A 59 12.16 3.55 11.85
C GLY A 59 12.00 4.91 12.51
N PHE A 60 11.96 6.00 11.73
CA PHE A 60 11.72 7.33 12.26
C PHE A 60 10.27 7.50 12.76
N ALA A 61 9.29 7.08 11.98
CA ALA A 61 7.87 7.20 12.32
C ALA A 61 7.52 6.40 13.60
N GLU A 62 8.06 5.19 13.76
CA GLU A 62 7.80 4.38 14.94
C GLU A 62 8.48 4.93 16.19
N LYS A 63 9.68 5.52 16.06
CA LYS A 63 10.34 6.21 17.18
C LYS A 63 9.57 7.43 17.65
N GLU A 64 8.92 8.14 16.73
CA GLU A 64 8.08 9.30 17.03
C GLU A 64 6.74 8.90 17.65
N ASN A 65 6.02 7.96 17.04
CA ASN A 65 4.68 7.55 17.46
C ASN A 65 4.67 6.57 18.64
N HIS A 66 5.69 5.72 18.75
CA HIS A 66 5.77 4.64 19.72
C HIS A 66 7.15 4.60 20.43
N PRO A 67 7.61 5.68 21.07
CA PRO A 67 8.98 5.83 21.56
C PRO A 67 9.47 4.73 22.52
N LYS A 68 8.55 4.02 23.21
CA LYS A 68 8.86 2.92 24.13
C LYS A 68 8.66 1.52 23.54
N ALA A 69 7.89 1.39 22.46
CA ALA A 69 7.54 0.11 21.84
C ALA A 69 8.06 -0.03 20.40
N TRP A 70 8.72 1.01 19.87
CA TRP A 70 9.13 1.11 18.48
C TRP A 70 9.91 -0.10 17.97
N PRO A 71 10.82 -0.79 18.71
CA PRO A 71 11.52 -1.94 18.14
C PRO A 71 10.57 -3.12 17.89
N LEU A 72 9.54 -3.27 18.72
CA LEU A 72 8.58 -4.36 18.63
C LEU A 72 7.55 -4.10 17.53
N THR A 73 7.12 -2.85 17.36
CA THR A 73 6.15 -2.45 16.34
C THR A 73 6.80 -2.20 14.97
N TYR A 74 8.10 -1.93 14.93
CA TYR A 74 8.88 -1.68 13.71
C TYR A 74 8.92 -2.88 12.77
N ILE A 75 9.29 -4.07 13.26
CA ILE A 75 9.46 -5.26 12.40
C ILE A 75 8.17 -5.60 11.63
N PRO A 76 7.00 -5.78 12.29
CA PRO A 76 5.77 -6.10 11.57
C PRO A 76 5.34 -4.97 10.64
N ARG A 77 5.54 -3.70 11.03
CA ARG A 77 5.14 -2.56 10.20
C ARG A 77 6.03 -2.39 8.95
N VAL A 78 7.34 -2.55 9.10
CA VAL A 78 8.27 -2.52 7.96
C VAL A 78 7.96 -3.65 6.99
N PHE A 79 7.77 -4.86 7.50
CA PHE A 79 7.43 -6.00 6.66
C PHE A 79 6.13 -5.75 5.87
N PHE A 80 5.09 -5.27 6.56
CA PHE A 80 3.81 -4.94 5.93
C PHE A 80 3.92 -3.82 4.88
N ASN A 81 4.65 -2.75 5.19
CA ASN A 81 4.86 -1.64 4.25
C ASN A 81 5.64 -2.08 3.00
N ILE A 82 6.72 -2.84 3.18
CA ILE A 82 7.54 -3.34 2.07
C ILE A 82 6.73 -4.27 1.17
N THR A 83 6.04 -5.26 1.76
CA THR A 83 5.25 -6.23 0.99
C THR A 83 4.11 -5.57 0.24
N THR A 84 3.41 -4.62 0.87
CA THR A 84 2.32 -3.88 0.22
C THR A 84 2.82 -3.01 -0.91
N ARG A 85 3.94 -2.30 -0.73
CA ARG A 85 4.53 -1.48 -1.81
C ARG A 85 5.04 -2.33 -2.97
N ALA A 86 5.73 -3.44 -2.68
CA ALA A 86 6.20 -4.37 -3.71
C ALA A 86 5.02 -4.95 -4.51
N ALA A 87 3.95 -5.38 -3.83
CA ALA A 87 2.73 -5.85 -4.48
C ALA A 87 2.09 -4.75 -5.33
N SER A 88 2.02 -3.52 -4.82
CA SER A 88 1.50 -2.37 -5.58
C SER A 88 2.35 -2.07 -6.81
N SER A 89 3.68 -2.12 -6.70
CA SER A 89 4.59 -1.94 -7.85
C SER A 89 4.38 -2.98 -8.92
N VAL A 90 4.24 -4.27 -8.55
CA VAL A 90 3.95 -5.34 -9.51
C VAL A 90 2.58 -5.14 -10.14
N ASN A 91 1.58 -4.75 -9.36
CA ASN A 91 0.24 -4.48 -9.84
C ASN A 91 0.24 -3.34 -10.88
N ASP A 92 0.93 -2.24 -10.57
CA ASP A 92 1.05 -1.07 -11.44
C ASP A 92 1.85 -1.36 -12.72
N LEU A 93 2.92 -2.15 -12.64
CA LEU A 93 3.81 -2.43 -13.78
C LEU A 93 3.30 -3.52 -14.71
N PHE A 94 2.56 -4.51 -14.20
CA PHE A 94 2.23 -5.72 -14.95
C PHE A 94 0.74 -6.05 -14.96
N VAL A 95 0.03 -5.89 -13.85
CA VAL A 95 -1.37 -6.34 -13.73
C VAL A 95 -2.34 -5.33 -14.34
N ILE A 96 -2.23 -4.06 -13.95
CA ILE A 96 -3.07 -2.98 -14.47
C ILE A 96 -2.89 -2.88 -15.99
N PRO A 97 -1.66 -2.79 -16.57
CA PRO A 97 -1.51 -2.74 -18.02
C PRO A 97 -2.11 -3.95 -18.75
N ALA A 98 -2.05 -5.15 -18.17
CA ALA A 98 -2.60 -6.37 -18.79
C ALA A 98 -4.14 -6.45 -18.75
N HIS A 99 -4.78 -5.84 -17.74
CA HIS A 99 -6.23 -5.89 -17.52
C HIS A 99 -6.91 -4.53 -17.65
N ALA A 100 -6.20 -3.54 -18.20
CA ALA A 100 -6.66 -2.17 -18.32
C ALA A 100 -7.88 -1.99 -19.24
N TRP A 101 -8.19 -2.98 -20.08
CA TRP A 101 -9.42 -3.05 -20.86
C TRP A 101 -10.64 -3.48 -20.02
N ALA A 102 -10.41 -4.12 -18.87
CA ALA A 102 -11.43 -4.67 -17.99
C ALA A 102 -11.63 -3.88 -16.69
N THR A 103 -10.77 -2.91 -16.38
CA THR A 103 -10.86 -2.10 -15.15
C THR A 103 -10.73 -0.61 -15.44
N GLN A 104 -11.58 0.19 -14.76
CA GLN A 104 -11.43 1.65 -14.68
C GLN A 104 -10.80 2.09 -13.35
N ASP A 105 -10.66 1.16 -12.40
CA ASP A 105 -10.02 1.44 -11.12
C ASP A 105 -8.54 1.12 -11.21
N THR A 106 -7.72 2.17 -11.11
CA THR A 106 -6.26 2.11 -11.22
C THR A 106 -5.57 2.64 -9.97
N ARG A 107 -6.33 2.68 -8.86
CA ARG A 107 -5.80 3.03 -7.55
C ARG A 107 -4.71 2.01 -7.16
N PRO A 108 -3.61 2.48 -6.56
CA PRO A 108 -2.55 1.58 -6.09
C PRO A 108 -3.04 0.76 -4.90
N ILE A 109 -2.44 -0.42 -4.71
CA ILE A 109 -2.79 -1.32 -3.60
C ILE A 109 -2.53 -0.65 -2.25
N THR A 110 -1.48 0.18 -2.17
CA THR A 110 -1.13 0.97 -0.97
C THR A 110 -2.29 1.79 -0.42
N ARG A 111 -3.19 2.24 -1.29
CA ARG A 111 -4.36 3.05 -0.92
C ARG A 111 -5.40 2.31 -0.08
N PHE A 112 -5.49 0.98 -0.18
CA PHE A 112 -6.39 0.19 0.66
C PHE A 112 -5.86 -0.02 2.07
N PHE A 113 -4.62 0.39 2.34
CA PHE A 113 -3.90 0.17 3.59
C PHE A 113 -3.42 1.47 4.24
N ASP A 114 -3.93 2.63 3.79
CA ASP A 114 -3.50 3.96 4.22
C ASP A 114 -1.97 4.17 4.13
N ILE A 115 -1.32 3.49 3.18
CA ILE A 115 0.09 3.67 2.87
C ILE A 115 0.19 4.71 1.75
N PRO A 116 1.02 5.77 1.91
CA PRO A 116 1.18 6.77 0.88
C PRO A 116 1.82 6.16 -0.38
N ASP A 117 1.53 6.72 -1.55
CA ASP A 117 1.96 6.15 -2.84
C ASP A 117 3.48 6.15 -2.97
N TYR A 118 4.15 7.13 -2.36
CA TYR A 118 5.61 7.19 -2.26
C TYR A 118 6.12 7.16 -0.82
N VAL A 119 7.39 6.78 -0.65
CA VAL A 119 8.00 6.69 0.68
C VAL A 119 8.24 8.07 1.31
N TRP A 120 8.48 9.12 0.52
CA TRP A 120 8.64 10.49 1.06
C TRP A 120 7.33 11.22 1.30
N GLU A 121 6.20 10.65 0.88
CA GLU A 121 4.90 11.28 1.10
C GLU A 121 4.50 11.14 2.56
N LYS A 122 3.94 12.24 3.09
CA LYS A 122 3.38 12.26 4.43
C LYS A 122 2.01 11.57 4.40
N THR A 123 1.76 10.77 5.43
CA THR A 123 0.46 10.16 5.71
C THR A 123 -0.43 11.16 6.45
#